data_AF-A0A2N0EPF3-F1
#
_entry.id   AF-A0A2N0EPF3-F1
#
_cell.length_a   1.000
_cell.length_b   1.000
_cell.length_c   1.000
_cell.angle_alpha   90.00
_cell.angle_beta   90.00
_cell.angle_gamma   90.00
#
_symmetry.space_group_name_H-M   'P 1'
#
loop_
_entity.id
_entity.type
_entity.pdbx_description
1 polymer ?
#
loop_
_entity_poly.entity_id
_entity_poly.type
_entity_poly.pdbx_seq_one_letter_code
_entity_poly.pdbx_strand_id
1 'polypeptide(L)'
;MITLDYELFGAGWANVTIGNGNSQFTLSYSYLHDSLKELAKSAVQIKHSQSSTIVFVLEPEECQLILNKLETNKLRFELRKYPEWSEYNSTRTNFELLMSGTCTVNNYINEVRNILIGILEKMSPSDYKKKWKLSDFPISEYELLR
;
A
#
# COMPACT_ATOMS: atom_id res chain seq x y z
N MET A 1 -3.51 13.88 -7.35
CA MET A 1 -2.64 12.85 -7.97
C MET A 1 -2.06 12.04 -6.84
N ILE A 2 -2.07 10.71 -6.90
CA ILE A 2 -1.43 9.90 -5.86
C ILE A 2 0.04 9.67 -6.24
N THR A 3 0.93 9.75 -5.26
CA THR A 3 2.33 9.31 -5.39
C THR A 3 2.61 8.27 -4.32
N LEU A 4 3.32 7.20 -4.68
CA LEU A 4 3.72 6.16 -3.74
C LEU A 4 5.22 5.89 -3.87
N ASP A 5 5.90 5.84 -2.74
CA ASP A 5 7.26 5.35 -2.65
C ASP A 5 7.37 4.29 -1.56
N TYR A 6 8.29 3.35 -1.76
CA TYR A 6 8.47 2.20 -0.88
C TYR A 6 9.94 1.90 -0.71
N GLU A 7 10.38 1.82 0.55
CA GLU A 7 11.75 1.49 0.90
C GLU A 7 11.80 0.42 1.98
N LEU A 8 12.46 -0.71 1.67
CA LEU A 8 12.88 -1.65 2.71
C LEU A 8 14.08 -1.07 3.47
N PHE A 9 14.01 -1.01 4.79
CA PHE A 9 15.11 -0.62 5.65
C PHE A 9 15.23 -1.57 6.84
N GLY A 10 16.43 -1.67 7.42
CA GLY A 10 16.67 -2.64 8.49
C GLY A 10 16.28 -4.08 8.12
N ALA A 11 16.05 -4.90 9.14
CA ALA A 11 15.55 -6.27 8.98
C ALA A 11 14.06 -6.30 9.30
N GLY A 12 13.24 -6.54 8.28
CA GLY A 12 11.79 -6.69 8.41
C GLY A 12 11.03 -5.36 8.61
N TRP A 13 11.60 -4.24 8.19
CA TRP A 13 10.93 -2.94 8.21
C TRP A 13 10.84 -2.34 6.82
N ALA A 14 9.78 -1.56 6.61
CA ALA A 14 9.55 -0.82 5.38
C ALA A 14 8.97 0.55 5.70
N ASN A 15 9.38 1.53 4.90
CA ASN A 15 8.73 2.82 4.79
C ASN A 15 7.85 2.80 3.56
N VAL A 16 6.60 3.26 3.71
CA VAL A 16 5.78 3.69 2.57
C VAL A 16 5.54 5.18 2.68
N THR A 17 5.80 5.92 1.62
CA THR A 17 5.48 7.35 1.54
C THR A 17 4.33 7.53 0.57
N ILE A 18 3.26 8.17 1.03
CA ILE A 18 2.02 8.39 0.27
C ILE A 18 1.83 9.89 0.12
N GLY A 19 1.57 10.36 -1.10
CA GLY A 19 1.32 11.77 -1.40
C GLY A 19 0.03 12.00 -2.20
N ASN A 20 -0.54 13.20 -2.07
CA ASN A 20 -1.72 13.64 -2.83
C ASN A 20 -1.46 14.82 -3.79
N GLY A 21 -0.20 15.24 -3.91
CA GLY A 21 0.26 16.40 -4.68
C GLY A 21 0.41 17.69 -3.85
N ASN A 22 -0.19 17.76 -2.66
CA ASN A 22 -0.07 18.90 -1.75
C ASN A 22 0.72 18.57 -0.49
N SER A 23 0.61 17.33 -0.01
CA SER A 23 1.33 16.81 1.15
C SER A 23 1.79 15.38 0.90
N GLN A 24 2.73 14.94 1.75
CA GLN A 24 3.23 13.58 1.81
C GLN A 24 3.20 13.09 3.26
N PHE A 25 2.99 11.80 3.44
CA PHE A 25 3.00 11.14 4.74
C PHE A 25 3.79 9.84 4.63
N THR A 26 4.74 9.62 5.55
CA THR A 26 5.56 8.41 5.59
C THR A 26 5.15 7.54 6.77
N LEU A 27 4.92 6.27 6.50
CA LEU A 27 4.59 5.24 7.47
C LEU A 27 5.73 4.24 7.56
N SER A 28 6.22 3.98 8.76
CA SER A 28 7.17 2.91 9.05
C SER A 28 6.42 1.72 9.63
N TYR A 29 6.49 0.55 8.99
CA TYR A 29 5.77 -0.64 9.43
C TYR A 29 6.65 -1.89 9.36
N SER A 30 6.29 -2.89 10.15
CA SER A 30 7.06 -4.12 10.30
C SER A 30 6.51 -5.25 9.42
N TYR A 31 7.30 -6.32 9.34
CA TYR A 31 7.02 -7.54 8.60
C TYR A 31 5.79 -8.33 9.07
N LEU A 32 5.12 -7.90 10.16
CA LEU A 32 3.96 -8.59 10.73
C LEU A 32 2.76 -8.63 9.80
N HIS A 33 2.73 -7.73 8.82
CA HIS A 33 1.70 -7.68 7.81
C HIS A 33 2.31 -7.54 6.41
N ASP A 34 1.76 -8.25 5.42
CA ASP A 34 2.27 -8.25 4.05
C ASP A 34 1.70 -7.07 3.23
N SER A 35 1.96 -5.85 3.70
CA SER A 35 1.38 -4.64 3.11
C SER A 35 1.84 -4.41 1.67
N LEU A 36 3.02 -4.90 1.27
CA LEU A 36 3.46 -4.82 -0.13
C LEU A 36 2.59 -5.72 -1.02
N LYS A 37 2.30 -6.94 -0.59
CA LYS A 37 1.40 -7.83 -1.32
C LYS A 37 -0.02 -7.30 -1.38
N GLU A 38 -0.53 -6.71 -0.31
CA GLU A 38 -1.83 -6.03 -0.34
C GLU A 38 -1.85 -4.84 -1.31
N LEU A 39 -0.78 -4.05 -1.35
CA LEU A 39 -0.62 -2.97 -2.32
C LEU A 39 -0.61 -3.50 -3.76
N ALA A 40 0.12 -4.59 -4.02
CA ALA A 40 0.14 -5.22 -5.34
C ALA A 40 -1.22 -5.81 -5.73
N LYS A 41 -1.88 -6.52 -4.81
CA LYS A 41 -3.23 -7.09 -5.02
C LYS A 41 -4.27 -6.03 -5.27
N SER A 42 -4.25 -4.94 -4.52
CA SER A 42 -5.20 -3.84 -4.68
C SER A 42 -5.05 -3.16 -6.04
N ALA A 43 -3.83 -2.99 -6.57
CA ALA A 43 -3.63 -2.51 -7.94
C ALA A 43 -4.18 -3.46 -9.02
N VAL A 44 -4.09 -4.78 -8.82
CA VAL A 44 -4.73 -5.76 -9.72
C VAL A 44 -6.26 -5.69 -9.59
N GLN A 45 -6.77 -5.72 -8.36
CA GLN A 45 -8.20 -5.77 -8.06
C GLN A 45 -8.93 -4.51 -8.48
N ILE A 46 -8.35 -3.33 -8.25
CA ILE A 46 -9.00 -2.05 -8.56
C ILE A 46 -9.23 -1.85 -10.06
N LYS A 47 -8.73 -2.72 -10.95
CA LYS A 47 -9.17 -2.74 -12.35
C LYS A 47 -10.65 -3.15 -12.48
N HIS A 48 -11.11 -4.06 -11.63
CA HIS A 48 -12.44 -4.70 -11.73
C HIS A 48 -13.35 -4.43 -10.52
N SER A 49 -12.78 -4.18 -9.34
CA SER A 49 -13.52 -3.91 -8.11
C SER A 49 -13.88 -2.42 -7.96
N GLN A 50 -14.91 -2.15 -7.14
CA GLN A 50 -15.35 -0.79 -6.77
C GLN A 50 -14.53 -0.19 -5.64
N SER A 51 -13.94 -1.02 -4.78
CA SER A 51 -13.10 -0.57 -3.67
C SER A 51 -12.01 -1.58 -3.37
N SER A 52 -10.98 -1.12 -2.66
CA SER A 52 -9.92 -1.95 -2.09
C SER A 52 -9.33 -1.22 -0.88
N THR A 53 -8.86 -1.98 0.11
CA THR A 53 -8.23 -1.44 1.31
C THR A 53 -6.89 -2.14 1.48
N ILE A 54 -5.87 -1.35 1.83
CA ILE A 54 -4.53 -1.83 2.14
C ILE A 54 -4.23 -1.47 3.59
N VAL A 55 -3.75 -2.43 4.36
CA VAL A 55 -3.43 -2.26 5.78
C VAL A 55 -1.91 -2.15 5.98
N PHE A 56 -1.50 -1.20 6.84
CA PHE A 56 -0.15 -1.03 7.34
C PHE A 56 -0.18 -1.10 8.87
N VAL A 57 0.48 -2.10 9.45
CA VAL A 57 0.52 -2.30 10.91
C VAL A 57 1.73 -1.56 11.50
N LEU A 58 1.48 -0.53 12.31
CA LEU A 58 2.51 0.34 12.90
C LEU A 58 2.90 -0.05 14.32
N GLU A 59 2.09 -0.89 14.99
CA GLU A 59 2.22 -1.33 16.39
C GLU A 59 2.33 -0.20 17.43
N PRO A 60 1.31 0.02 18.29
CA PRO A 60 0.01 -0.66 18.37
C PRO A 60 -0.98 -0.16 17.33
N GLU A 61 -0.64 0.87 16.56
CA GLU A 61 -1.54 1.57 15.65
C GLU A 61 -1.65 0.86 14.29
N GLU A 62 -2.65 1.27 13.51
CA GLU A 62 -2.87 0.77 12.16
C GLU A 62 -3.19 1.93 11.23
N CYS A 63 -2.60 1.91 10.03
CA CYS A 63 -2.99 2.81 8.96
C CYS A 63 -3.63 2.02 7.82
N GLN A 64 -4.72 2.55 7.27
CA GLN A 64 -5.38 1.99 6.10
C GLN A 64 -5.34 2.98 4.94
N LEU A 65 -4.90 2.51 3.78
CA LEU A 65 -5.12 3.21 2.52
C LEU A 65 -6.38 2.63 1.88
N ILE A 66 -7.45 3.43 1.87
CA ILE A 66 -8.74 3.05 1.33
C ILE A 66 -8.90 3.64 -0.06
N LEU A 67 -9.25 2.81 -1.03
CA LEU A 67 -9.45 3.15 -2.43
C LEU A 67 -10.92 2.92 -2.79
N ASN A 68 -11.57 3.93 -3.35
CA ASN A 68 -12.95 3.85 -3.81
C ASN A 68 -13.04 4.41 -5.22
N LYS A 69 -13.52 3.60 -6.17
CA LYS A 69 -13.87 4.09 -7.50
C LYS A 69 -15.07 5.02 -7.40
N LEU A 70 -14.95 6.16 -8.06
CA LEU A 70 -16.07 7.07 -8.29
C LEU A 70 -16.70 6.78 -9.65
N GLU A 71 -15.87 6.48 -10.64
CA GLU A 71 -16.21 6.22 -12.05
C GLU A 71 -15.19 5.24 -12.65
N THR A 72 -15.36 4.83 -13.91
CA THR A 72 -14.51 3.85 -14.61
C THR A 72 -13.00 4.13 -14.46
N ASN A 73 -12.58 5.39 -14.52
CA ASN A 73 -11.16 5.78 -14.46
C ASN A 73 -10.84 6.77 -13.33
N LYS A 74 -11.74 6.95 -12.35
CA LYS A 74 -11.55 7.93 -11.27
C LYS A 74 -11.60 7.24 -9.92
N LEU A 75 -10.56 7.47 -9.12
CA LEU A 75 -10.37 6.88 -7.81
C LEU A 75 -10.29 7.98 -6.75
N ARG A 76 -11.06 7.82 -5.67
CA ARG A 76 -10.85 8.54 -4.42
C ARG A 76 -10.01 7.65 -3.52
N PHE A 77 -9.03 8.26 -2.85
CA PHE A 77 -8.26 7.57 -1.82
C PHE A 77 -8.27 8.35 -0.52
N GLU A 78 -8.17 7.62 0.58
CA GLU A 78 -8.07 8.15 1.94
C GLU A 78 -7.02 7.35 2.71
N LEU A 79 -6.12 8.05 3.39
CA LEU A 79 -5.20 7.47 4.35
C LEU A 79 -5.77 7.73 5.74
N ARG A 80 -6.19 6.67 6.42
CA ARG A 80 -6.82 6.73 7.73
C ARG A 80 -5.94 6.06 8.76
N LYS A 81 -5.77 6.70 9.91
CA LYS A 81 -5.04 6.16 11.05
C LYS A 81 -6.03 5.73 12.13
N TYR A 82 -5.83 4.54 12.65
CA TYR A 82 -6.61 3.94 13.73
C TYR A 82 -5.71 3.76 14.96
N PRO A 83 -6.22 4.04 16.17
CA PRO A 83 -5.40 4.06 17.38
C PRO A 83 -4.92 2.67 17.86
N GLU A 84 -5.54 1.60 17.35
CA GLU A 84 -5.22 0.22 17.75
C GLU A 84 -5.36 -0.69 16.53
N TRP A 85 -4.46 -1.65 16.35
CA TRP A 85 -4.58 -2.71 15.34
C TRP A 85 -5.65 -3.72 15.76
N SER A 86 -6.49 -4.14 14.84
CA SER A 86 -7.51 -5.16 15.11
C SER A 86 -7.74 -6.06 13.90
N GLU A 87 -7.48 -7.35 14.06
CA GLU A 87 -7.71 -8.37 13.03
C GLU A 87 -9.20 -8.53 12.64
N TYR A 88 -10.15 -7.98 13.42
CA TYR A 88 -11.56 -8.39 13.39
C TYR A 88 -12.58 -7.29 13.05
N ASN A 89 -12.19 -6.04 12.78
CA ASN A 89 -13.14 -4.92 12.92
C ASN A 89 -13.39 -4.11 11.63
N SER A 90 -14.32 -4.60 10.81
CA SER A 90 -14.79 -4.00 9.54
C SER A 90 -15.71 -2.78 9.71
N THR A 91 -15.97 -2.31 10.93
CA THR A 91 -16.98 -1.26 11.24
C THR A 91 -16.42 -0.04 11.98
N ARG A 92 -15.09 0.12 12.08
CA ARG A 92 -14.50 1.21 12.87
C ARG A 92 -14.72 2.58 12.22
N THR A 93 -15.36 3.45 12.99
CA THR A 93 -15.62 4.85 12.61
C THR A 93 -14.68 5.84 13.28
N ASN A 94 -14.00 5.45 14.37
CA ASN A 94 -13.03 6.30 15.06
C ASN A 94 -11.66 6.18 14.37
N PHE A 95 -11.39 7.09 13.43
CA PHE A 95 -10.11 7.23 12.75
C PHE A 95 -9.71 8.70 12.62
N GLU A 96 -8.41 8.94 12.56
CA GLU A 96 -7.84 10.20 12.11
C GLU A 96 -7.64 10.15 10.60
N LEU A 97 -8.16 11.13 9.86
CA LEU A 97 -7.90 11.25 8.43
C LEU A 97 -6.56 11.98 8.21
N LEU A 98 -5.52 11.22 7.86
CA LEU A 98 -4.19 11.78 7.60
C LEU A 98 -4.11 12.47 6.24
N MET A 99 -4.79 11.90 5.24
CA MET A 99 -4.76 12.40 3.87
C MET A 99 -5.98 11.93 3.09
N SER A 100 -6.41 12.73 2.13
CA SER A 100 -7.30 12.26 1.07
C SER A 100 -6.95 12.90 -0.26
N GLY A 101 -7.48 12.34 -1.34
CA GLY A 101 -7.32 12.89 -2.66
C GLY A 101 -8.06 12.11 -3.73
N THR A 102 -7.88 12.56 -4.97
CA THR A 102 -8.32 11.84 -6.15
C THR A 102 -7.17 11.63 -7.12
N CYS A 103 -7.24 10.51 -7.84
CA CYS A 103 -6.34 10.13 -8.91
C CYS A 103 -7.09 9.31 -9.95
N THR A 104 -6.40 8.93 -11.03
CA THR A 104 -6.94 7.96 -11.98
C THR A 104 -6.57 6.55 -11.54
N VAL A 105 -7.37 5.57 -11.97
CA VAL A 105 -7.08 4.15 -11.74
C VAL A 105 -5.70 3.80 -12.32
N ASN A 106 -5.39 4.31 -13.52
CA ASN A 106 -4.08 4.12 -14.16
C ASN A 106 -2.93 4.77 -13.39
N ASN A 107 -3.09 5.98 -12.84
CA ASN A 107 -2.05 6.63 -12.03
C ASN A 107 -1.71 5.76 -10.82
N TYR A 108 -2.72 5.30 -10.06
CA TYR A 108 -2.49 4.42 -8.92
C TYR A 108 -1.79 3.10 -9.31
N ILE A 109 -2.27 2.43 -10.36
CA ILE A 109 -1.66 1.18 -10.85
C ILE A 109 -0.19 1.39 -11.23
N ASN A 110 0.13 2.49 -11.89
CA ASN A 110 1.49 2.81 -12.30
C ASN A 110 2.40 3.07 -11.08
N GLU A 111 1.92 3.77 -10.05
CA GLU A 111 2.69 3.98 -8.82
C GLU A 111 3.04 2.64 -8.15
N VAL A 112 2.07 1.74 -8.02
CA VAL A 112 2.32 0.40 -7.44
C VAL A 112 3.27 -0.42 -8.32
N ARG A 113 3.10 -0.39 -9.65
CA ARG A 113 4.02 -1.05 -10.58
C ARG A 113 5.44 -0.53 -10.40
N ASN A 114 5.62 0.79 -10.31
CA ASN A 114 6.93 1.42 -10.18
C ASN A 114 7.63 1.01 -8.87
N ILE A 115 6.88 0.86 -7.77
CA ILE A 115 7.40 0.29 -6.52
C ILE A 115 7.94 -1.13 -6.75
N LEU A 116 7.14 -2.00 -7.37
CA LEU A 116 7.52 -3.40 -7.59
C LEU A 116 8.76 -3.53 -8.49
N ILE A 117 8.80 -2.74 -9.57
CA ILE A 117 9.98 -2.66 -10.46
C ILE A 117 11.19 -2.16 -9.67
N GLY A 118 11.06 -1.05 -8.93
CA GLY A 118 12.17 -0.45 -8.20
C GLY A 118 12.74 -1.37 -7.11
N ILE A 119 11.93 -2.24 -6.52
CA ILE A 119 12.43 -3.29 -5.61
C ILE A 119 13.25 -4.33 -6.40
N LEU A 120 12.73 -4.83 -7.53
CA LEU A 120 13.40 -5.86 -8.33
C LEU A 120 14.68 -5.36 -9.02
N GLU A 121 14.76 -4.07 -9.33
CA GLU A 121 15.99 -3.43 -9.84
C GLU A 121 17.09 -3.37 -8.77
N LYS A 122 16.71 -3.29 -7.49
CA LYS A 122 17.64 -3.16 -6.36
C LYS A 122 18.03 -4.50 -5.74
N MET A 123 17.16 -5.50 -5.79
CA MET A 123 17.40 -6.80 -5.16
C MET A 123 16.60 -7.95 -5.80
N SER A 124 17.12 -9.18 -5.71
CA SER A 124 16.39 -10.37 -6.15
C SER A 124 15.20 -10.68 -5.21
N PRO A 125 14.18 -11.43 -5.66
CA PRO A 125 13.09 -11.90 -4.78
C PRO A 125 13.59 -12.67 -3.55
N SER A 126 14.69 -13.41 -3.69
CA SER A 126 15.28 -14.15 -2.57
C SER A 126 15.95 -13.22 -1.55
N ASP A 127 16.57 -12.14 -2.01
CA ASP A 127 17.17 -11.13 -1.12
C ASP A 127 16.10 -10.25 -0.47
N TYR A 128 15.00 -9.97 -1.20
CA TYR A 128 13.79 -9.38 -0.61
C TYR A 128 13.31 -10.23 0.56
N LYS A 129 13.12 -11.54 0.38
CA LYS A 129 12.68 -12.45 1.46
C LYS A 129 13.62 -12.42 2.66
N LYS A 130 14.95 -12.42 2.44
CA LYS A 130 15.93 -12.34 3.54
C LYS A 130 15.81 -11.04 4.33
N LYS A 131 15.49 -9.93 3.66
CA LYS A 131 15.34 -8.60 4.26
C LYS A 131 13.99 -8.44 4.94
N TRP A 132 12.90 -8.81 4.29
CA TRP A 132 11.52 -8.72 4.80
C TRP A 132 11.15 -9.81 5.81
N LYS A 133 11.88 -10.93 5.83
CA LYS A 133 11.71 -12.10 6.71
C LYS A 133 10.52 -12.99 6.40
N LEU A 134 9.29 -12.55 6.70
CA LEU A 134 8.14 -13.46 6.74
C LEU A 134 7.48 -13.70 5.37
N SER A 135 7.43 -12.68 4.52
CA SER A 135 6.72 -12.77 3.23
C SER A 135 7.65 -12.79 2.03
N ASP A 136 7.22 -13.52 1.00
CA ASP A 136 7.84 -13.51 -0.32
C ASP A 136 7.48 -12.22 -1.08
N PHE A 137 8.34 -11.86 -2.03
CA PHE A 137 8.00 -10.80 -2.99
C PHE A 137 6.73 -11.19 -3.78
N PRO A 138 5.77 -10.27 -4.02
CA PRO A 138 4.50 -10.57 -4.70
C PRO A 138 4.67 -10.71 -6.22
N ILE A 139 5.39 -11.76 -6.64
CA ILE A 139 5.77 -11.97 -8.04
C ILE A 139 4.55 -12.20 -8.94
N SER A 140 3.54 -12.90 -8.45
CA SER A 140 2.32 -13.18 -9.21
C SER A 140 1.56 -11.90 -9.56
N GLU A 141 1.41 -11.00 -8.59
CA GLU A 141 0.79 -9.70 -8.81
C GLU A 141 1.66 -8.80 -9.70
N TYR A 142 2.99 -8.84 -9.53
CA TYR A 142 3.91 -8.13 -10.41
C TYR A 142 3.75 -8.52 -11.88
N GLU A 143 3.69 -9.82 -12.20
CA GLU A 143 3.52 -10.28 -13.60
C GLU A 143 2.17 -9.87 -14.20
N LEU A 144 1.11 -9.72 -13.38
CA LEU A 144 -0.20 -9.22 -13.83
C LEU A 144 -0.23 -7.70 -14.04
N LEU A 145 0.72 -6.99 -13.43
CA LEU A 145 0.84 -5.54 -13.53
C LEU A 145 1.85 -5.12 -14.58
N ARG A 146 2.79 -5.98 -14.98
CA ARG A 146 3.82 -5.71 -15.99
C ARG A 146 3.27 -5.21 -17.32
#